data_AF-A0A930ULM7-F1
#
_entry.id   AF-A0A930ULM7-F1
#
_cell.length_a   1.000
_cell.length_b   1.000
_cell.length_c   1.000
_cell.angle_alpha   90.00
_cell.angle_beta   90.00
_cell.angle_gamma   90.00
#
_symmetry.space_group_name_H-M   'P 1'
#
loop_
_entity.id
_entity.type
_entity.pdbx_description
1 polymer ?
#
loop_
_entity_poly.entity_id
_entity_poly.type
_entity_poly.pdbx_seq_one_letter_code
_entity_poly.pdbx_strand_id
1 'polypeptide(L)'
;MKFLIANGEIGMTNTGYVKKPCKICGKVVTAYNSSRPALCSAECRRLNYNKLQLEYKERHLGSKQSLPCTICGKPDVLLTRRTDRAVLCSDECRVEHKLRYVKKTAEERTKRIPAPCVECGKETLTPAYRGVPLCSSECRKARKSKVVARQRIEKLCKICDTPVVVYNGGNANAYCSDECRQIGKIENELDHRERTRPPRVERECSECGHPVLTRRKSKCVTCSPECAKAYRKRYNEEYYEARHPTVIRPCRVCGVDVETRKKTPICSEECFLEEKTTQAREWQRAKALKLHGPMPSCGICGVQLKRRKSEYCKECKPPPTRRPKPPKPPTGPMPSCVTCGIELSRRNGRYCKECNPLLRSDPPQDCIQCGKKIEGRRASARFCSDECLRLRNIERSKEYRQSARGIETRRLRRKNRKHKAHTAAREKWWENQGGKCYLCGLEIKKEHLHERGWYHLEHGMPRSRGGREITGLACAECNIAKGKRTVEEYLASDKSEPPNNPLTRYPDWGPFDWASIR
;
A
#
# COMPACT_ATOMS: atom_id res chain seq x y z
N MET A 1 -58.25 6.80 -31.50
CA MET A 1 -57.59 7.97 -30.88
C MET A 1 -56.09 7.87 -31.15
N LYS A 2 -55.53 8.76 -31.97
CA LYS A 2 -54.10 8.80 -32.30
C LYS A 2 -53.34 9.47 -31.16
N PHE A 3 -52.46 8.75 -30.48
CA PHE A 3 -51.54 9.33 -29.51
C PHE A 3 -50.33 9.93 -30.23
N LEU A 4 -50.19 11.25 -30.11
CA LEU A 4 -49.01 12.01 -30.52
C LEU A 4 -47.85 11.68 -29.57
N ILE A 5 -46.78 11.10 -30.09
CA ILE A 5 -45.50 10.95 -29.38
C ILE A 5 -44.73 12.24 -29.59
N ALA A 6 -44.65 13.07 -28.54
CA ALA A 6 -43.76 14.22 -28.48
C ALA A 6 -42.36 13.74 -28.08
N ASN A 7 -41.40 13.85 -29.00
CA ASN A 7 -39.98 13.63 -28.74
C ASN A 7 -39.42 14.79 -27.89
N GLY A 8 -39.49 14.64 -26.57
CA GLY A 8 -38.77 15.48 -25.63
C GLY A 8 -37.37 14.90 -25.37
N GLU A 9 -36.33 15.53 -25.92
CA GLU A 9 -34.94 15.24 -25.60
C GLU A 9 -34.67 15.61 -24.12
N ILE A 10 -34.74 14.62 -23.23
CA ILE A 10 -34.29 14.79 -21.84
C ILE A 10 -32.76 14.72 -21.83
N GLY A 11 -32.12 15.88 -21.98
CA GLY A 11 -30.69 16.04 -21.81
C GLY A 11 -30.24 15.65 -20.40
N MET A 12 -29.71 14.44 -20.24
CA MET A 12 -29.10 13.96 -19.00
C MET A 12 -27.76 14.67 -18.74
N THR A 13 -27.76 15.92 -18.28
CA THR A 13 -26.55 16.67 -17.91
C THR A 13 -26.18 16.51 -16.43
N ASN A 14 -26.46 15.37 -15.81
CA ASN A 14 -26.06 15.12 -14.42
C ASN A 14 -24.61 14.61 -14.36
N THR A 15 -23.70 15.35 -14.97
CA THR A 15 -22.26 15.13 -14.82
C THR A 15 -21.89 15.74 -13.47
N GLY A 16 -21.50 14.91 -12.48
CA GLY A 16 -21.29 15.29 -11.07
C GLY A 16 -20.15 16.28 -10.80
N TYR A 17 -19.83 17.15 -11.75
CA TYR A 17 -18.79 18.14 -11.69
C TYR A 17 -19.27 19.38 -10.93
N VAL A 18 -18.61 19.71 -9.83
CA VAL A 18 -18.89 20.91 -9.03
C VAL A 18 -17.75 21.90 -9.24
N LYS A 19 -18.05 23.16 -9.59
CA LYS A 19 -17.06 24.24 -9.63
C LYS A 19 -16.65 24.58 -8.19
N LYS A 20 -15.36 24.48 -7.89
CA LYS A 20 -14.79 24.82 -6.57
C LYS A 20 -13.44 25.51 -6.72
N PRO A 21 -13.09 26.45 -5.83
CA PRO A 21 -11.76 27.04 -5.82
C PRO A 21 -10.70 25.96 -5.54
N CYS A 22 -9.57 26.05 -6.24
CA CYS A 22 -8.44 25.18 -6.03
C CYS A 22 -7.91 25.36 -4.61
N LYS A 23 -7.70 24.26 -3.88
CA LYS A 23 -7.25 24.30 -2.48
C LYS A 23 -5.85 24.92 -2.29
N ILE A 24 -5.08 25.02 -3.37
CA ILE A 24 -3.71 25.59 -3.36
C ILE A 24 -3.68 26.98 -4.00
N CYS A 25 -4.24 27.11 -5.21
CA CYS A 25 -4.10 28.31 -6.04
C CYS A 25 -5.31 29.25 -6.03
N GLY A 26 -6.42 28.88 -5.36
CA GLY A 26 -7.68 29.66 -5.36
C GLY A 26 -8.51 29.58 -6.66
N LYS A 27 -7.89 29.34 -7.83
CA LYS A 27 -8.58 29.31 -9.13
C LYS A 27 -9.75 28.31 -9.15
N VAL A 28 -10.90 28.75 -9.62
CA VAL A 28 -12.11 27.93 -9.72
C VAL A 28 -11.92 26.84 -10.78
N VAL A 29 -12.10 25.57 -10.38
CA VAL A 29 -12.02 24.42 -11.28
C VAL A 29 -13.17 23.46 -11.08
N THR A 30 -13.57 22.77 -12.14
CA THR A 30 -14.62 21.75 -12.12
C THR A 30 -14.05 20.43 -11.60
N ALA A 31 -14.50 19.99 -10.42
CA ALA A 31 -14.05 18.76 -9.78
C ALA A 31 -15.12 17.67 -9.91
N TYR A 32 -14.71 16.44 -10.26
CA TYR A 32 -15.59 15.30 -10.54
C TYR A 32 -16.53 14.88 -9.39
N ASN A 33 -16.21 15.27 -8.14
CA ASN A 33 -17.16 15.13 -7.04
C ASN A 33 -16.85 16.14 -5.92
N SER A 34 -17.82 16.36 -5.04
CA SER A 34 -17.72 17.34 -3.95
C SER A 34 -16.72 16.96 -2.85
N SER A 35 -16.32 15.69 -2.75
CA SER A 35 -15.48 15.13 -1.69
C SER A 35 -13.97 15.24 -1.96
N ARG A 36 -13.55 15.33 -3.23
CA ARG A 36 -12.13 15.42 -3.59
C ARG A 36 -11.68 16.89 -3.59
N PRO A 37 -10.46 17.18 -3.10
CA PRO A 37 -9.91 18.53 -3.21
C PRO A 37 -9.80 18.92 -4.69
N ALA A 38 -10.37 20.07 -5.02
CA ALA A 38 -10.26 20.68 -6.35
C ALA A 38 -8.82 21.19 -6.54
N LEU A 39 -8.13 20.72 -7.58
CA LEU A 39 -6.71 21.01 -7.81
C LEU A 39 -6.48 21.41 -9.27
N CYS A 40 -6.03 22.65 -9.47
CA CYS A 40 -6.04 23.32 -10.77
C CYS A 40 -4.99 22.81 -11.77
N SER A 41 -3.86 22.30 -11.27
CA SER A 41 -2.72 21.86 -12.08
C SER A 41 -2.02 20.64 -11.48
N ALA A 42 -1.11 20.02 -12.25
CA ALA A 42 -0.23 18.96 -11.75
C ALA A 42 0.64 19.45 -10.59
N GLU A 43 1.08 20.70 -10.64
CA GLU A 43 1.85 21.33 -9.58
C GLU A 43 1.02 21.52 -8.30
N CYS A 44 -0.20 22.04 -8.41
CA CYS A 44 -1.12 22.12 -7.26
C CYS A 44 -1.43 20.74 -6.68
N ARG A 45 -1.49 19.69 -7.52
CA ARG A 45 -1.60 18.30 -7.03
C ARG A 45 -0.36 17.89 -6.23
N ARG A 46 0.85 18.21 -6.71
CA ARG A 46 2.11 17.95 -6.00
C ARG A 46 2.17 18.71 -4.67
N LEU A 47 1.85 19.99 -4.67
CA LEU A 47 1.84 20.85 -3.48
C LEU A 47 0.80 20.37 -2.45
N ASN A 48 -0.41 20.04 -2.89
CA ASN A 48 -1.43 19.47 -2.00
C ASN A 48 -1.02 18.10 -1.45
N TYR A 49 -0.36 17.26 -2.24
CA TYR A 49 0.19 15.99 -1.74
C TYR A 49 1.26 16.23 -0.66
N ASN A 50 2.20 17.15 -0.90
CA ASN A 50 3.22 17.51 0.08
C ASN A 50 2.59 18.08 1.37
N LYS A 51 1.59 18.96 1.24
CA LYS A 51 0.81 19.49 2.37
C LYS A 51 0.11 18.38 3.15
N LEU A 52 -0.58 17.45 2.48
CA LEU A 52 -1.23 16.31 3.15
C LEU A 52 -0.21 15.39 3.83
N GLN A 53 0.98 15.20 3.25
CA GLN A 53 2.06 14.44 3.88
C GLN A 53 2.61 15.14 5.13
N LEU A 54 2.72 16.47 5.12
CA LEU A 54 3.10 17.26 6.30
C LEU A 54 2.02 17.22 7.38
N GLU A 55 0.75 17.47 7.03
CA GLU A 55 -0.38 17.36 7.96
C GLU A 55 -0.53 15.94 8.54
N TYR A 56 -0.27 14.92 7.73
CA TYR A 56 -0.25 13.52 8.18
C TYR A 56 0.89 13.30 9.15
N LYS A 57 2.11 13.77 8.83
CA LYS A 57 3.26 13.71 9.74
C LYS A 57 2.94 14.43 11.05
N GLU A 58 2.37 15.64 11.03
CA GLU A 58 2.01 16.43 12.21
C GLU A 58 0.95 15.76 13.08
N ARG A 59 -0.17 15.29 12.50
CA ARG A 59 -1.20 14.56 13.24
C ARG A 59 -0.67 13.28 13.90
N HIS A 60 0.23 12.58 13.23
CA HIS A 60 0.84 11.36 13.76
C HIS A 60 2.13 11.64 14.53
N LEU A 61 2.57 12.89 14.61
CA LEU A 61 3.63 13.35 15.51
C LEU A 61 3.07 13.61 16.92
N GLY A 62 1.81 14.02 17.03
CA GLY A 62 1.15 14.27 18.33
C GLY A 62 0.60 13.02 19.04
N SER A 63 0.28 11.93 18.33
CA SER A 63 -0.30 10.71 18.91
C SER A 63 0.71 9.57 19.13
N LYS A 64 2.00 9.91 19.22
CA LYS A 64 3.06 8.91 19.41
C LYS A 64 3.04 8.42 20.84
N GLN A 65 2.22 7.40 21.11
CA GLN A 65 2.51 6.50 22.21
C GLN A 65 3.89 5.92 21.92
N SER A 66 4.88 6.32 22.72
CA SER A 66 6.22 5.77 22.69
C SER A 66 6.13 4.33 23.19
N LEU A 67 5.91 3.41 22.26
CA LEU A 67 6.03 1.99 22.58
C LEU A 67 7.53 1.63 22.58
N PRO A 68 8.02 0.93 23.60
CA PRO A 68 9.40 0.49 23.62
C PRO A 68 9.65 -0.46 22.46
N CYS A 69 10.85 -0.40 21.88
CA CYS A 69 11.28 -1.34 20.85
C CYS A 69 11.15 -2.78 21.37
N THR A 70 10.46 -3.67 20.63
CA THR A 70 10.24 -5.06 21.07
C THR A 70 11.53 -5.90 21.13
N ILE A 71 12.62 -5.40 20.55
CA ILE A 71 13.91 -6.10 20.49
C ILE A 71 14.88 -5.61 21.55
N CYS A 72 15.10 -4.30 21.63
CA CYS A 72 16.11 -3.71 22.50
C CYS A 72 15.52 -2.94 23.70
N GLY A 73 14.19 -2.82 23.79
CA GLY A 73 13.51 -2.16 24.90
C GLY A 73 13.61 -0.63 24.92
N LYS A 74 14.34 -0.01 23.99
CA LYS A 74 14.51 1.45 23.97
C LYS A 74 13.15 2.15 23.86
N PRO A 75 12.81 3.07 24.79
CA PRO A 75 11.65 3.93 24.64
C PRO A 75 11.85 4.83 23.40
N ASP A 76 10.74 5.31 22.83
CA ASP A 76 10.69 6.29 21.73
C ASP A 76 10.95 5.78 20.30
N VAL A 77 10.37 4.65 19.95
CA VAL A 77 10.27 4.26 18.53
C VAL A 77 9.04 4.89 17.88
N LEU A 78 9.29 5.70 16.87
CA LEU A 78 8.23 6.24 16.03
C LEU A 78 7.70 5.14 15.11
N LEU A 79 6.50 4.62 15.41
CA LEU A 79 5.78 3.71 14.51
C LEU A 79 5.52 4.40 13.16
N THR A 80 6.28 4.01 12.14
CA THR A 80 6.15 4.63 10.80
C THR A 80 5.12 3.92 9.90
N ARG A 81 4.64 2.71 10.23
CA ARG A 81 3.63 1.98 9.43
C ARG A 81 2.77 1.01 10.26
N ARG A 82 1.46 0.95 9.97
CA ARG A 82 0.47 0.00 10.55
C ARG A 82 0.70 -1.47 10.17
N THR A 83 1.56 -1.77 9.20
CA THR A 83 1.71 -3.14 8.66
C THR A 83 2.69 -4.01 9.44
N ASP A 84 3.53 -3.42 10.29
CA ASP A 84 4.52 -4.15 11.04
C ASP A 84 3.94 -4.45 12.43
N ARG A 85 3.64 -5.73 12.69
CA ARG A 85 3.10 -6.20 13.98
C ARG A 85 4.04 -5.97 15.18
N ALA A 86 5.23 -5.40 14.97
CA ALA A 86 6.24 -5.15 16.01
C ALA A 86 6.85 -3.73 15.87
N VAL A 87 7.05 -3.07 17.01
CA VAL A 87 7.65 -1.73 17.13
C VAL A 87 9.18 -1.86 17.15
N LEU A 88 9.89 -1.29 16.18
CA LEU A 88 11.34 -1.52 15.98
C LEU A 88 12.12 -0.20 15.79
N CYS A 89 13.13 0.06 16.62
CA CYS A 89 13.82 1.37 16.69
C CYS A 89 14.86 1.64 15.59
N SER A 90 15.37 0.59 14.94
CA SER A 90 16.45 0.68 13.97
C SER A 90 16.41 -0.47 12.98
N ASP A 91 17.17 -0.35 11.89
CA ASP A 91 17.28 -1.42 10.89
C ASP A 91 17.98 -2.67 11.48
N GLU A 92 18.92 -2.51 12.42
CA GLU A 92 19.51 -3.66 13.12
C GLU A 92 18.46 -4.40 13.95
N CYS A 93 17.61 -3.68 14.69
CA CYS A 93 16.51 -4.29 15.43
C CYS A 93 15.49 -4.95 14.49
N ARG A 94 15.30 -4.42 13.29
CA ARG A 94 14.44 -5.03 12.26
C ARG A 94 15.02 -6.34 11.73
N VAL A 95 16.33 -6.36 11.45
CA VAL A 95 17.03 -7.59 11.07
C VAL A 95 16.98 -8.62 12.20
N GLU A 96 17.24 -8.21 13.44
CA GLU A 96 17.18 -9.09 14.61
C GLU A 96 15.76 -9.62 14.85
N HIS A 97 14.73 -8.80 14.76
CA HIS A 97 13.34 -9.24 14.86
C HIS A 97 13.00 -10.28 13.80
N LYS A 98 13.44 -10.06 12.55
CA LYS A 98 13.25 -11.03 11.47
C LYS A 98 13.98 -12.35 11.78
N LEU A 99 15.20 -12.29 12.31
CA LEU A 99 15.94 -13.48 12.74
C LEU A 99 15.25 -14.20 13.90
N ARG A 100 14.76 -13.49 14.92
CA ARG A 100 13.99 -14.07 16.03
C ARG A 100 12.70 -14.73 15.53
N TYR A 101 11.99 -14.08 14.61
CA TYR A 101 10.78 -14.64 14.00
C TYR A 101 11.08 -15.92 13.21
N VAL A 102 12.13 -15.90 12.37
CA VAL A 102 12.56 -17.09 11.60
C VAL A 102 12.98 -18.21 12.55
N LYS A 103 13.74 -17.89 13.60
CA LYS A 103 14.18 -18.87 14.61
C LYS A 103 13.00 -19.46 15.37
N LYS A 104 12.08 -18.64 15.88
CA LYS A 104 10.85 -19.09 16.56
C LYS A 104 10.01 -19.97 15.63
N THR A 105 9.83 -19.56 14.37
CA THR A 105 9.08 -20.36 13.39
C THR A 105 9.79 -21.69 13.11
N ALA A 106 11.13 -21.70 13.06
CA ALA A 106 11.90 -22.93 12.91
C ALA A 106 11.76 -23.85 14.14
N GLU A 107 11.80 -23.30 15.35
CA GLU A 107 11.57 -24.03 16.60
C GLU A 107 10.13 -24.57 16.69
N GLU A 108 9.12 -23.80 16.29
CA GLU A 108 7.73 -24.26 16.22
C GLU A 108 7.52 -25.34 15.17
N ARG A 109 8.25 -25.28 14.05
CA ARG A 109 8.23 -26.33 13.01
C ARG A 109 8.91 -27.61 13.46
N THR A 110 9.91 -27.55 14.35
CA THR A 110 10.59 -28.73 14.88
C THR A 110 9.89 -29.32 16.10
N LYS A 111 9.19 -28.50 16.90
CA LYS A 111 8.33 -28.98 17.99
C LYS A 111 7.28 -29.92 17.41
N ARG A 112 7.31 -31.17 17.86
CA ARG A 112 6.25 -32.14 17.58
C ARG A 112 5.45 -32.35 18.85
N ILE A 113 4.14 -32.24 18.73
CA ILE A 113 3.20 -32.46 19.83
C ILE A 113 2.50 -33.80 19.54
N PRO A 114 2.35 -34.68 20.56
CA PRO A 114 1.52 -35.86 20.41
C PRO A 114 0.08 -35.42 20.13
N ALA A 115 -0.47 -35.94 19.05
CA ALA A 115 -1.86 -35.74 18.66
C ALA A 115 -2.37 -37.02 18.01
N PRO A 116 -3.64 -37.42 18.25
CA PRO A 116 -4.21 -38.57 17.59
C PRO A 116 -4.28 -38.33 16.08
N CYS A 117 -3.92 -39.34 15.29
CA CYS A 117 -4.06 -39.32 13.84
C CYS A 117 -5.54 -39.14 13.48
N VAL A 118 -5.87 -38.14 12.67
CA VAL A 118 -7.27 -37.87 12.33
C VAL A 118 -7.91 -39.00 11.51
N GLU A 119 -7.11 -39.83 10.85
CA GLU A 119 -7.65 -40.92 10.00
C GLU A 119 -7.81 -42.25 10.72
N CYS A 120 -6.97 -42.57 11.72
CA CYS A 120 -6.97 -43.88 12.37
C CYS A 120 -6.90 -43.83 13.90
N GLY A 121 -6.92 -42.63 14.50
CA GLY A 121 -6.88 -42.42 15.96
C GLY A 121 -5.51 -42.62 16.62
N LYS A 122 -4.58 -43.37 16.00
CA LYS A 122 -3.26 -43.67 16.58
C LYS A 122 -2.47 -42.41 16.94
N GLU A 123 -1.89 -42.38 18.14
CA GLU A 123 -1.06 -41.26 18.58
C GLU A 123 0.14 -41.06 17.64
N THR A 124 0.35 -39.81 17.21
CA THR A 124 1.46 -39.46 16.34
C THR A 124 2.06 -38.12 16.72
N LEU A 125 3.33 -37.92 16.38
CA LEU A 125 4.08 -36.70 16.64
C LEU A 125 3.99 -35.78 15.45
N THR A 126 3.17 -34.74 15.57
CA THR A 126 2.93 -33.81 14.46
C THR A 126 3.51 -32.43 14.73
N PRO A 127 4.04 -31.75 13.70
CA PRO A 127 4.56 -30.40 13.88
C PRO A 127 3.52 -29.49 14.52
N ALA A 128 3.91 -28.73 15.54
CA ALA A 128 3.01 -27.84 16.28
C ALA A 128 2.36 -26.77 15.37
N TYR A 129 2.96 -26.47 14.22
CA TYR A 129 2.48 -25.47 13.27
C TYR A 129 1.63 -26.08 12.15
N ARG A 130 0.32 -25.80 12.16
CA ARG A 130 -0.67 -25.93 11.06
C ARG A 130 -0.51 -27.15 10.12
N GLY A 131 -0.37 -28.36 10.69
CA GLY A 131 -0.50 -29.61 9.97
C GLY A 131 -1.60 -30.47 10.58
N VAL A 132 -2.40 -31.13 9.76
CA VAL A 132 -3.32 -32.16 10.26
C VAL A 132 -2.50 -33.35 10.76
N PRO A 133 -2.77 -33.88 11.97
CA PRO A 133 -2.05 -35.02 12.48
C PRO A 133 -2.33 -36.31 11.68
N LEU A 134 -1.25 -36.91 11.13
CA LEU A 134 -1.29 -38.11 10.28
C LEU A 134 -0.12 -39.03 10.61
N CYS A 135 -0.39 -40.27 10.98
CA CYS A 135 0.65 -41.20 11.47
C CYS A 135 1.45 -41.91 10.38
N SER A 136 0.90 -42.10 9.17
CA SER A 136 1.54 -42.85 8.09
C SER A 136 1.31 -42.22 6.70
N SER A 137 2.11 -42.65 5.73
CA SER A 137 1.92 -42.32 4.31
C SER A 137 0.57 -42.84 3.80
N GLU A 138 0.12 -43.99 4.29
CA GLU A 138 -1.20 -44.56 4.01
C GLU A 138 -2.32 -43.69 4.57
N CYS A 139 -2.24 -43.26 5.84
CA CYS A 139 -3.20 -42.31 6.40
C CYS A 139 -3.20 -40.98 5.62
N ARG A 140 -2.04 -40.55 5.11
CA ARG A 140 -1.97 -39.38 4.23
C ARG A 140 -2.66 -39.61 2.88
N LYS A 141 -2.47 -40.78 2.26
CA LYS A 141 -3.14 -41.18 1.02
C LYS A 141 -4.65 -41.30 1.25
N ALA A 142 -5.08 -41.96 2.33
CA ALA A 142 -6.47 -42.12 2.75
C ALA A 142 -7.13 -40.77 3.05
N ARG A 143 -6.43 -39.85 3.73
CA ARG A 143 -6.94 -38.48 3.91
C ARG A 143 -7.02 -37.76 2.57
N LYS A 144 -6.00 -37.85 1.72
CA LYS A 144 -6.01 -37.18 0.41
C LYS A 144 -7.16 -37.72 -0.45
N SER A 145 -7.40 -39.04 -0.45
CA SER A 145 -8.53 -39.63 -1.16
C SER A 145 -9.85 -39.22 -0.54
N LYS A 146 -9.99 -39.19 0.81
CA LYS A 146 -11.19 -38.65 1.48
C LYS A 146 -11.40 -37.17 1.22
N VAL A 147 -10.34 -36.36 1.16
CA VAL A 147 -10.42 -34.93 0.83
C VAL A 147 -10.82 -34.77 -0.63
N VAL A 148 -10.21 -35.51 -1.57
CA VAL A 148 -10.59 -35.50 -2.99
C VAL A 148 -12.01 -36.02 -3.21
N ALA A 149 -12.43 -37.07 -2.50
CA ALA A 149 -13.77 -37.64 -2.54
C ALA A 149 -14.80 -36.69 -1.94
N ARG A 150 -14.54 -36.14 -0.74
CA ARG A 150 -15.34 -35.06 -0.14
C ARG A 150 -15.30 -33.79 -0.97
N GLN A 151 -14.31 -33.62 -1.84
CA GLN A 151 -14.20 -32.49 -2.74
C GLN A 151 -15.07 -32.63 -3.95
N ARG A 152 -15.38 -33.84 -4.43
CA ARG A 152 -16.32 -34.06 -5.53
C ARG A 152 -17.74 -33.80 -5.02
N ILE A 153 -18.19 -32.57 -5.18
CA ILE A 153 -19.61 -32.26 -5.12
C ILE A 153 -20.10 -32.22 -6.56
N GLU A 154 -21.11 -33.03 -6.85
CA GLU A 154 -21.92 -32.86 -8.04
C GLU A 154 -22.72 -31.57 -7.88
N LYS A 155 -22.37 -30.57 -8.68
CA LYS A 155 -23.15 -29.34 -8.80
C LYS A 155 -23.69 -29.28 -10.20
N LEU A 156 -24.92 -28.83 -10.34
CA LEU A 156 -25.47 -28.52 -11.66
C LEU A 156 -24.70 -27.33 -12.25
N CYS A 157 -24.40 -27.40 -13.54
CA CYS A 157 -23.87 -26.28 -14.30
C CYS A 157 -24.84 -25.11 -14.18
N LYS A 158 -24.37 -23.91 -13.84
CA LYS A 158 -25.26 -22.75 -13.64
C LYS A 158 -26.07 -22.32 -14.87
N ILE A 159 -25.69 -22.79 -16.07
CA ILE A 159 -26.27 -22.35 -17.35
C ILE A 159 -27.20 -23.41 -17.95
N CYS A 160 -26.79 -24.67 -17.94
CA CYS A 160 -27.50 -25.75 -18.64
C CYS A 160 -27.88 -26.91 -17.71
N ASP A 161 -27.73 -26.75 -16.40
CA ASP A 161 -28.03 -27.71 -15.35
C ASP A 161 -27.37 -29.10 -15.47
N THR A 162 -26.45 -29.31 -16.42
CA THR A 162 -25.70 -30.56 -16.55
C THR A 162 -24.86 -30.80 -15.29
N PRO A 163 -24.88 -32.00 -14.68
CA PRO A 163 -24.08 -32.28 -13.48
C PRO A 163 -22.58 -32.16 -13.77
N VAL A 164 -21.89 -31.36 -12.95
CA VAL A 164 -20.45 -31.10 -13.02
C VAL A 164 -19.81 -31.49 -11.71
N VAL A 165 -18.74 -32.27 -11.79
CA VAL A 165 -17.91 -32.62 -10.63
C VAL A 165 -16.94 -31.47 -10.35
N VAL A 166 -17.23 -30.65 -9.34
CA VAL A 166 -16.32 -29.60 -8.86
C VAL A 166 -15.58 -30.03 -7.60
N TYR A 167 -14.40 -29.43 -7.33
CA TYR A 167 -13.60 -29.70 -6.12
C TYR A 167 -13.91 -28.69 -4.99
N ASN A 168 -14.31 -29.15 -3.79
CA ASN A 168 -14.57 -28.28 -2.64
C ASN A 168 -13.35 -27.41 -2.25
N GLY A 169 -13.58 -26.10 -2.18
CA GLY A 169 -12.62 -25.13 -1.67
C GLY A 169 -12.48 -23.86 -2.49
N GLY A 170 -13.00 -23.84 -3.72
CA GLY A 170 -13.17 -22.61 -4.49
C GLY A 170 -14.64 -22.19 -4.49
N ASN A 171 -14.93 -20.91 -4.23
CA ASN A 171 -16.21 -20.27 -4.60
C ASN A 171 -16.38 -20.17 -6.13
N ALA A 172 -15.80 -21.10 -6.89
CA ALA A 172 -15.86 -21.11 -8.33
C ALA A 172 -17.25 -21.64 -8.74
N ASN A 173 -17.94 -20.85 -9.57
CA ASN A 173 -19.16 -21.28 -10.24
C ASN A 173 -18.86 -22.56 -11.05
N ALA A 174 -19.73 -23.56 -10.94
CA ALA A 174 -19.64 -24.82 -11.68
C ALA A 174 -20.15 -24.60 -13.11
N TYR A 175 -19.33 -24.95 -14.10
CA TYR A 175 -19.69 -24.90 -15.52
C TYR A 175 -19.21 -26.19 -16.19
N CYS A 176 -20.04 -26.79 -17.03
CA CYS A 176 -19.73 -28.05 -17.72
C CYS A 176 -18.79 -27.86 -18.93
N SER A 177 -18.78 -26.67 -19.51
CA SER A 177 -17.97 -26.29 -20.68
C SER A 177 -17.43 -24.87 -20.56
N ASP A 178 -16.44 -24.54 -21.40
CA ASP A 178 -15.92 -23.17 -21.49
C ASP A 178 -16.96 -22.18 -22.05
N GLU A 179 -17.89 -22.64 -22.89
CA GLU A 179 -19.02 -21.84 -23.40
C GLU A 179 -19.97 -21.45 -22.26
N CYS A 180 -20.43 -22.42 -21.46
CA CYS A 180 -21.24 -22.16 -20.26
C CYS A 180 -20.51 -21.23 -19.29
N ARG A 181 -19.19 -21.36 -19.18
CA ARG A 181 -18.38 -20.45 -18.37
C ARG A 181 -18.34 -19.03 -18.90
N GLN A 182 -18.33 -18.83 -20.22
CA GLN A 182 -18.40 -17.51 -20.83
C GLN A 182 -19.79 -16.88 -20.64
N ILE A 183 -20.86 -17.64 -20.87
CA ILE A 183 -22.24 -17.20 -20.64
C ILE A 183 -22.41 -16.80 -19.17
N GLY A 184 -21.98 -17.65 -18.24
CA GLY A 184 -22.05 -17.34 -16.82
C GLY A 184 -21.21 -16.13 -16.41
N LYS A 185 -20.10 -15.82 -17.09
CA LYS A 185 -19.37 -14.56 -16.85
C LYS A 185 -20.22 -13.35 -17.26
N ILE A 186 -20.88 -13.41 -18.42
CA ILE A 186 -21.76 -12.35 -18.91
C ILE A 186 -22.94 -12.18 -17.95
N GLU A 187 -23.61 -13.25 -17.55
CA GLU A 187 -24.72 -13.21 -16.59
C GLU A 187 -24.29 -12.65 -15.23
N ASN A 188 -23.16 -13.11 -14.67
CA ASN A 188 -22.65 -12.55 -13.43
C ASN A 188 -22.30 -11.07 -13.58
N GLU A 189 -21.85 -10.62 -14.75
CA GLU A 189 -21.60 -9.19 -15.00
C GLU A 189 -22.91 -8.40 -15.09
N LEU A 190 -23.94 -8.93 -15.75
CA LEU A 190 -25.28 -8.33 -15.84
C LEU A 190 -25.94 -8.23 -14.47
N ASP A 191 -25.98 -9.32 -13.73
CA ASP A 191 -26.50 -9.37 -12.36
C ASP A 191 -25.67 -8.48 -11.42
N HIS A 192 -24.33 -8.45 -11.56
CA HIS A 192 -23.52 -7.47 -10.83
C HIS A 192 -23.89 -6.03 -11.20
N ARG A 193 -24.15 -5.72 -12.47
CA ARG A 193 -24.60 -4.40 -12.92
C ARG A 193 -25.96 -4.06 -12.32
N GLU A 194 -26.92 -4.98 -12.28
CA GLU A 194 -28.23 -4.78 -11.65
C GLU A 194 -28.10 -4.53 -10.15
N ARG A 195 -27.37 -5.38 -9.43
CA ARG A 195 -27.14 -5.21 -7.97
C ARG A 195 -26.36 -3.94 -7.64
N THR A 196 -25.40 -3.55 -8.48
CA THR A 196 -24.57 -2.35 -8.25
C THR A 196 -25.22 -1.06 -8.75
N ARG A 197 -26.18 -1.16 -9.67
CA ARG A 197 -26.96 -0.05 -10.21
C ARG A 197 -28.46 -0.33 -10.07
N PRO A 198 -28.98 -0.50 -8.83
CA PRO A 198 -30.40 -0.72 -8.68
C PRO A 198 -31.19 0.48 -9.21
N PRO A 199 -32.46 0.28 -9.62
CA PRO A 199 -33.32 1.35 -10.09
C PRO A 199 -33.33 2.50 -9.10
N ARG A 200 -33.38 3.73 -9.63
CA ARG A 200 -33.48 4.91 -8.77
C ARG A 200 -34.84 4.89 -8.10
N VAL A 201 -34.87 5.00 -6.78
CA VAL A 201 -36.09 5.11 -6.00
C VAL A 201 -36.23 6.58 -5.60
N GLU A 202 -37.45 7.11 -5.67
CA GLU A 202 -37.75 8.43 -5.13
C GLU A 202 -37.70 8.40 -3.62
N ARG A 203 -36.96 9.35 -3.03
CA ARG A 203 -36.88 9.57 -1.59
C ARG A 203 -36.85 11.06 -1.32
N GLU A 204 -37.45 11.49 -0.24
CA GLU A 204 -37.42 12.89 0.18
C GLU A 204 -36.01 13.30 0.62
N CYS A 205 -35.64 14.54 0.29
CA CYS A 205 -34.42 15.15 0.75
C CYS A 205 -34.46 15.37 2.28
N SER A 206 -33.41 14.94 2.98
CA SER A 206 -33.31 15.07 4.45
C SER A 206 -33.22 16.51 4.98
N GLU A 207 -33.05 17.50 4.08
CA GLU A 207 -33.03 18.93 4.43
C GLU A 207 -34.24 19.69 3.90
N CYS A 208 -34.61 19.46 2.64
CA CYS A 208 -35.59 20.27 1.90
C CYS A 208 -36.95 19.58 1.71
N GLY A 209 -37.07 18.29 2.02
CA GLY A 209 -38.28 17.49 1.76
C GLY A 209 -38.52 17.11 0.29
N HIS A 210 -37.96 17.83 -0.70
CA HIS A 210 -38.21 17.53 -2.11
C HIS A 210 -37.83 16.10 -2.52
N PRO A 211 -38.59 15.47 -3.43
CA PRO A 211 -38.31 14.12 -3.92
C PRO A 211 -37.03 14.10 -4.76
N VAL A 212 -36.19 13.09 -4.52
CA VAL A 212 -34.92 12.87 -5.19
C VAL A 212 -34.82 11.43 -5.65
N LEU A 213 -34.51 11.22 -6.92
CA LEU A 213 -34.22 9.91 -7.48
C LEU A 213 -32.80 9.43 -7.08
N THR A 214 -32.72 8.54 -6.11
CA THR A 214 -31.45 8.01 -5.57
C THR A 214 -31.27 6.53 -5.87
N ARG A 215 -30.03 6.12 -6.16
CA ARG A 215 -29.69 4.76 -6.60
C ARG A 215 -29.65 3.72 -5.48
N ARG A 216 -29.75 4.05 -4.19
CA ARG A 216 -29.64 3.09 -3.05
C ARG A 216 -30.25 3.62 -1.75
N LYS A 217 -30.26 2.77 -0.71
CA LYS A 217 -30.34 3.13 0.73
C LYS A 217 -29.11 3.96 1.17
N SER A 218 -28.88 5.12 0.56
CA SER A 218 -27.91 6.09 1.09
C SER A 218 -28.44 6.59 2.43
N LYS A 219 -27.56 6.67 3.44
CA LYS A 219 -27.91 7.16 4.78
C LYS A 219 -28.44 8.59 4.75
N CYS A 220 -28.04 9.37 3.76
CA CYS A 220 -28.58 10.69 3.46
C CYS A 220 -28.96 10.79 1.98
N VAL A 221 -30.04 11.51 1.72
CA VAL A 221 -30.54 11.84 0.38
C VAL A 221 -30.70 13.34 0.36
N THR A 222 -30.05 14.03 -0.58
CA THR A 222 -30.11 15.50 -0.64
C THR A 222 -30.38 15.99 -2.06
N CYS A 223 -31.34 16.91 -2.20
CA CYS A 223 -31.83 17.44 -3.47
C CYS A 223 -30.80 18.31 -4.21
N SER A 224 -29.95 19.02 -3.46
CA SER A 224 -28.98 19.97 -4.01
C SER A 224 -27.62 19.93 -3.28
N PRO A 225 -26.55 20.52 -3.86
CA PRO A 225 -25.28 20.71 -3.16
C PRO A 225 -25.40 21.53 -1.86
N GLU A 226 -26.38 22.42 -1.78
CA GLU A 226 -26.67 23.26 -0.62
C GLU A 226 -27.28 22.42 0.51
N CYS A 227 -28.28 21.60 0.20
CA CYS A 227 -28.82 20.62 1.15
C CYS A 227 -27.74 19.63 1.59
N ALA A 228 -26.88 19.17 0.69
CA ALA A 228 -25.73 18.33 1.06
C ALA A 228 -24.73 19.04 1.99
N LYS A 229 -24.62 20.36 1.93
CA LYS A 229 -23.77 21.17 2.82
C LYS A 229 -24.46 21.35 4.18
N ALA A 230 -25.76 21.68 4.19
CA ALA A 230 -26.57 21.80 5.40
C ALA A 230 -26.61 20.48 6.20
N TYR A 231 -26.91 19.36 5.53
CA TYR A 231 -26.89 18.02 6.14
C TYR A 231 -25.54 17.71 6.80
N ARG A 232 -24.43 17.97 6.08
CA ARG A 232 -23.09 17.72 6.61
C ARG A 232 -22.76 18.61 7.80
N LYS A 233 -23.26 19.85 7.83
CA LYS A 233 -23.09 20.76 8.96
C LYS A 233 -23.82 20.20 10.19
N ARG A 234 -25.12 19.93 10.07
CA ARG A 234 -25.96 19.34 11.13
C ARG A 234 -25.38 18.01 11.65
N TYR A 235 -25.07 17.08 10.75
CA TYR A 235 -24.48 15.78 11.11
C TYR A 235 -23.14 15.93 11.85
N ASN A 236 -22.28 16.88 11.44
CA ASN A 236 -21.01 17.11 12.12
C ASN A 236 -21.22 17.75 13.49
N GLU A 237 -22.20 18.65 13.65
CA GLU A 237 -22.57 19.25 14.93
C GLU A 237 -23.07 18.18 15.91
N GLU A 238 -24.05 17.37 15.51
CA GLU A 238 -24.57 16.23 16.29
C GLU A 238 -23.45 15.25 16.66
N TYR A 239 -22.59 14.91 15.70
CA TYR A 239 -21.46 14.01 15.93
C TYR A 239 -20.44 14.62 16.93
N TYR A 240 -20.18 15.91 16.82
CA TYR A 240 -19.23 16.61 17.70
C TYR A 240 -19.79 16.73 19.11
N GLU A 241 -21.09 17.02 19.25
CA GLU A 241 -21.80 17.06 20.53
C GLU A 241 -21.80 15.70 21.23
N ALA A 242 -22.14 14.63 20.51
CA ALA A 242 -22.16 13.28 21.07
C ALA A 242 -20.76 12.79 21.51
N ARG A 243 -19.69 13.22 20.81
CA ARG A 243 -18.32 12.74 21.08
C ARG A 243 -17.53 13.62 22.04
N HIS A 244 -17.91 14.89 22.17
CA HIS A 244 -17.24 15.88 23.00
C HIS A 244 -18.26 16.58 23.89
N PRO A 245 -18.80 15.87 24.90
CA PRO A 245 -19.71 16.50 25.85
C PRO A 245 -18.99 17.66 26.54
N THR A 246 -19.73 18.75 26.77
CA THR A 246 -19.25 19.85 27.60
C THR A 246 -18.98 19.31 28.99
N VAL A 247 -17.76 19.51 29.48
CA VAL A 247 -17.34 19.10 30.82
C VAL A 247 -16.73 20.31 31.53
N ILE A 248 -17.03 20.45 32.81
CA ILE A 248 -16.40 21.45 33.66
C ILE A 248 -14.99 20.95 33.97
N ARG A 249 -13.97 21.78 33.70
CA ARG A 249 -12.58 21.48 34.03
C ARG A 249 -11.88 22.76 34.51
N PRO A 250 -10.97 22.67 35.49
CA PRO A 250 -10.21 23.82 35.94
C PRO A 250 -9.26 24.29 34.84
N CYS A 251 -9.23 25.59 34.58
CA CYS A 251 -8.30 26.23 33.65
C CYS A 251 -6.87 25.86 33.99
N ARG A 252 -6.08 25.50 32.98
CA ARG A 252 -4.70 25.05 33.18
C ARG A 252 -3.76 26.15 33.70
N VAL A 253 -4.15 27.42 33.57
CA VAL A 253 -3.37 28.58 33.98
C VAL A 253 -3.92 29.18 35.28
N CYS A 254 -5.19 29.60 35.27
CA CYS A 254 -5.82 30.29 36.39
C CYS A 254 -6.47 29.36 37.44
N GLY A 255 -6.65 28.06 37.13
CA GLY A 255 -7.35 27.10 38.00
C GLY A 255 -8.88 27.22 38.03
N VAL A 256 -9.46 28.33 37.55
CA VAL A 256 -10.92 28.56 37.54
C VAL A 256 -11.63 27.51 36.68
N ASP A 257 -12.73 26.96 37.20
CA ASP A 257 -13.56 26.00 36.49
C ASP A 257 -14.22 26.61 35.25
N VAL A 258 -14.03 25.95 34.10
CA VAL A 258 -14.54 26.40 32.80
C VAL A 258 -15.34 25.28 32.14
N GLU A 259 -16.51 25.60 31.64
CA GLU A 259 -17.26 24.72 30.76
C GLU A 259 -16.55 24.62 29.40
N THR A 260 -16.00 23.45 29.10
CA THR A 260 -15.29 23.27 27.83
C THR A 260 -15.51 21.90 27.23
N ARG A 261 -15.45 21.84 25.90
CA ARG A 261 -15.35 20.59 25.13
C ARG A 261 -13.89 20.21 24.83
N LYS A 262 -12.93 21.10 25.11
CA LYS A 262 -11.50 20.92 24.81
C LYS A 262 -10.81 20.13 25.91
N LYS A 263 -9.74 19.40 25.55
CA LYS A 263 -8.93 18.68 26.54
C LYS A 263 -8.15 19.61 27.48
N THR A 264 -7.77 20.78 26.99
CA THR A 264 -7.03 21.83 27.69
C THR A 264 -7.95 23.03 27.90
N PRO A 265 -8.65 23.11 29.04
CA PRO A 265 -9.50 24.26 29.41
C PRO A 265 -8.65 25.52 29.63
N ILE A 266 -9.10 26.65 29.09
CA ILE A 266 -8.49 27.97 29.27
C ILE A 266 -9.63 28.96 29.50
N CYS A 267 -9.57 29.71 30.61
CA CYS A 267 -10.66 30.56 31.11
C CYS A 267 -10.80 31.89 30.34
N SER A 268 -9.68 32.45 29.87
CA SER A 268 -9.64 33.78 29.24
C SER A 268 -8.57 33.85 28.12
N GLU A 269 -8.63 34.90 27.31
CA GLU A 269 -7.58 35.19 26.31
C GLU A 269 -6.22 35.46 26.95
N GLU A 270 -6.20 36.11 28.13
CA GLU A 270 -4.98 36.33 28.91
C GLU A 270 -4.33 35.00 29.31
N CYS A 271 -5.11 34.06 29.86
CA CYS A 271 -4.63 32.71 30.18
C CYS A 271 -4.18 31.93 28.93
N PHE A 272 -4.78 32.18 27.77
CA PHE A 272 -4.35 31.56 26.52
C PHE A 272 -2.98 32.05 26.07
N LEU A 273 -2.74 33.36 26.16
CA LEU A 273 -1.44 33.96 25.86
C LEU A 273 -0.38 33.51 26.87
N GLU A 274 -0.74 33.42 28.15
CA GLU A 274 0.15 32.89 29.19
C GLU A 274 0.52 31.41 28.97
N GLU A 275 -0.44 30.56 28.62
CA GLU A 275 -0.14 29.16 28.29
C GLU A 275 0.78 29.07 27.06
N LYS A 276 0.51 29.86 26.02
CA LYS A 276 1.35 29.90 24.81
C LYS A 276 2.78 30.36 25.10
N THR A 277 2.94 31.42 25.90
CA THR A 277 4.27 31.92 26.28
C THR A 277 5.00 30.90 27.14
N THR A 278 4.31 30.22 28.05
CA THR A 278 4.86 29.12 28.85
C THR A 278 5.33 27.97 27.98
N GLN A 279 4.50 27.50 27.04
CA GLN A 279 4.86 26.44 26.08
C GLN A 279 6.05 26.86 25.20
N ALA A 280 6.10 28.12 24.75
CA ALA A 280 7.23 28.64 23.98
C ALA A 280 8.53 28.65 24.81
N ARG A 281 8.47 29.06 26.08
CA ARG A 281 9.61 29.04 27.02
C ARG A 281 10.08 27.61 27.30
N GLU A 282 9.17 26.67 27.55
CA GLU A 282 9.50 25.25 27.73
C GLU A 282 10.16 24.65 26.49
N TRP A 283 9.63 24.98 25.30
CA TRP A 283 10.21 24.53 24.04
C TRP A 283 11.62 25.11 23.83
N GLN A 284 11.83 26.39 24.11
CA GLN A 284 13.15 27.02 24.05
C GLN A 284 14.12 26.40 25.05
N ARG A 285 13.69 26.15 26.30
CA ARG A 285 14.48 25.44 27.32
C ARG A 285 14.86 24.04 26.86
N ALA A 286 13.90 23.26 26.35
CA ALA A 286 14.16 21.92 25.83
C ALA A 286 15.13 21.93 24.63
N LYS A 287 15.00 22.92 23.74
CA LYS A 287 15.91 23.13 22.62
C LYS A 287 17.32 23.51 23.08
N ALA A 288 17.44 24.43 24.04
CA ALA A 288 18.70 24.83 24.64
C ALA A 288 19.37 23.66 25.37
N LEU A 289 18.63 22.89 26.18
CA LEU A 289 19.13 21.69 26.85
C LEU A 289 19.67 20.68 25.84
N LYS A 290 19.01 20.53 24.68
CA LYS A 290 19.42 19.60 23.62
C LYS A 290 20.66 20.06 22.85
N LEU A 291 20.85 21.37 22.67
CA LEU A 291 22.00 21.94 21.96
C LEU A 291 23.20 22.15 22.88
N HIS A 292 22.98 22.78 24.03
CA HIS A 292 24.01 23.30 24.93
C HIS A 292 24.03 22.64 26.31
N GLY A 293 23.09 21.74 26.64
CA GLY A 293 23.16 20.99 27.90
C GLY A 293 24.48 20.21 28.01
N PRO A 294 24.99 19.97 29.23
CA PRO A 294 26.25 19.27 29.43
C PRO A 294 26.23 17.92 28.70
N MET A 295 27.34 17.60 28.04
CA MET A 295 27.49 16.27 27.45
C MET A 295 27.42 15.25 28.58
N PRO A 296 26.60 14.19 28.46
CA PRO A 296 26.53 13.18 29.51
C PRO A 296 27.92 12.58 29.73
N SER A 297 28.29 12.40 30.99
CA SER A 297 29.47 11.64 31.38
C SER A 297 29.16 10.14 31.37
N CYS A 298 30.19 9.33 31.17
CA CYS A 298 30.09 7.88 31.33
C CYS A 298 29.66 7.55 32.77
N GLY A 299 28.60 6.77 32.94
CA GLY A 299 28.11 6.37 34.27
C GLY A 299 29.06 5.47 35.09
N ILE A 300 30.26 5.17 34.59
CA ILE A 300 31.26 4.32 35.26
C ILE A 300 32.54 5.12 35.51
N CYS A 301 33.16 5.68 34.46
CA CYS A 301 34.43 6.41 34.61
C CYS A 301 34.30 7.93 34.59
N GLY A 302 33.10 8.50 34.48
CA GLY A 302 32.89 9.95 34.45
C GLY A 302 33.35 10.66 33.16
N VAL A 303 34.02 9.98 32.23
CA VAL A 303 34.51 10.58 30.97
C VAL A 303 33.36 11.15 30.15
N GLN A 304 33.49 12.41 29.69
CA GLN A 304 32.51 13.04 28.81
C GLN A 304 32.31 12.23 27.52
N LEU A 305 31.05 11.90 27.21
CA LEU A 305 30.71 11.09 26.06
C LEU A 305 30.61 11.95 24.81
N LYS A 306 31.14 11.48 23.67
CA LYS A 306 31.05 12.18 22.38
C LYS A 306 29.63 12.21 21.78
N ARG A 307 28.69 11.45 22.35
CA ARG A 307 27.30 11.35 21.87
C ARG A 307 26.33 11.36 23.05
N ARG A 308 25.32 12.23 23.01
CA ARG A 308 24.27 12.34 24.04
C ARG A 308 23.40 11.08 24.27
N LYS A 309 23.58 10.01 23.47
CA LYS A 309 22.75 8.79 23.50
C LYS A 309 23.44 7.56 24.09
N SER A 310 24.72 7.64 24.45
CA SER A 310 25.40 6.56 25.19
C SER A 310 25.33 6.85 26.68
N GLU A 311 25.15 5.83 27.50
CA GLU A 311 25.33 5.91 28.96
C GLU A 311 26.77 5.60 29.38
N TYR A 312 27.54 4.93 28.51
CA TYR A 312 28.89 4.45 28.79
C TYR A 312 29.86 4.86 27.68
N CYS A 313 31.12 5.14 28.03
CA CYS A 313 32.19 5.37 27.07
C CYS A 313 32.58 4.06 26.38
N LYS A 314 33.45 4.11 25.36
CA LYS A 314 33.83 2.92 24.59
C LYS A 314 34.55 1.88 25.46
N GLU A 315 35.33 2.32 26.44
CA GLU A 315 36.15 1.49 27.33
C GLU A 315 35.34 0.89 28.47
N CYS A 316 34.46 1.69 29.09
CA CYS A 316 33.59 1.23 30.16
C CYS A 316 32.29 0.61 29.66
N LYS A 317 32.11 0.47 28.34
CA LYS A 317 30.94 -0.21 27.81
C LYS A 317 30.99 -1.64 28.34
N PRO A 318 30.06 -2.05 29.23
CA PRO A 318 30.13 -3.40 29.77
C PRO A 318 30.13 -4.37 28.60
N PRO A 319 30.97 -5.42 28.62
CA PRO A 319 30.85 -6.50 27.66
C PRO A 319 29.38 -6.94 27.71
N PRO A 320 28.74 -7.23 26.57
CA PRO A 320 27.32 -7.51 26.52
C PRO A 320 27.00 -8.59 27.55
N THR A 321 26.43 -8.16 28.68
CA THR A 321 26.11 -9.07 29.76
C THR A 321 25.02 -9.95 29.19
N ARG A 322 25.35 -11.22 28.97
CA ARG A 322 24.32 -12.23 28.70
C ARG A 322 23.43 -12.18 29.93
N ARG A 323 22.27 -11.54 29.81
CA ARG A 323 21.25 -11.51 30.87
C ARG A 323 21.21 -12.91 31.49
N PRO A 324 21.29 -13.04 32.82
CA PRO A 324 21.17 -14.33 33.47
C PRO A 324 19.92 -15.00 32.92
N LYS A 325 20.11 -16.19 32.36
CA LYS A 325 18.97 -16.96 31.84
C LYS A 325 18.01 -17.13 33.01
N PRO A 326 16.70 -16.90 32.81
CA PRO A 326 15.72 -17.17 33.86
C PRO A 326 15.95 -18.60 34.39
N PRO A 327 15.72 -18.84 35.70
CA PRO A 327 15.87 -20.16 36.29
C PRO A 327 15.14 -21.18 35.42
N LYS A 328 15.85 -22.26 35.06
CA LYS A 328 15.23 -23.32 34.28
C LYS A 328 14.05 -23.86 35.11
N PRO A 329 12.87 -24.05 34.49
CA PRO A 329 11.74 -24.65 35.19
C PRO A 329 12.13 -26.04 35.73
N PRO A 330 11.47 -26.51 36.80
CA PRO A 330 11.80 -27.77 37.45
C PRO A 330 11.82 -28.90 36.43
N THR A 331 12.90 -29.65 36.51
CA THR A 331 13.29 -30.68 35.58
C THR A 331 12.43 -31.93 35.81
N GLY A 332 11.36 -32.13 35.03
CA GLY A 332 10.57 -33.38 35.02
C GLY A 332 11.42 -34.64 34.72
N PRO A 333 10.90 -35.87 34.85
CA PRO A 333 11.67 -37.11 34.89
C PRO A 333 12.65 -37.27 33.71
N MET A 334 13.82 -37.86 33.98
CA MET A 334 14.85 -38.09 32.96
C MET A 334 14.29 -39.05 31.89
N PRO A 335 14.37 -38.72 30.60
CA PRO A 335 13.86 -39.62 29.56
C PRO A 335 14.74 -40.87 29.49
N SER A 336 14.14 -42.05 29.47
CA SER A 336 14.84 -43.31 29.20
C SER A 336 14.87 -43.64 27.71
N CYS A 337 15.86 -44.43 27.30
CA CYS A 337 15.96 -44.96 25.95
C CYS A 337 14.77 -45.87 25.66
N VAL A 338 14.03 -45.60 24.59
CA VAL A 338 12.85 -46.38 24.22
C VAL A 338 13.18 -47.85 23.93
N THR A 339 14.41 -48.14 23.49
CA THR A 339 14.83 -49.50 23.15
C THR A 339 15.38 -50.28 24.34
N CYS A 340 16.32 -49.72 25.12
CA CYS A 340 17.01 -50.45 26.18
C CYS A 340 16.71 -49.95 27.60
N GLY A 341 15.85 -48.95 27.79
CA GLY A 341 15.45 -48.44 29.10
C GLY A 341 16.50 -47.59 29.84
N ILE A 342 17.76 -47.53 29.37
CA ILE A 342 18.81 -46.73 30.01
C ILE A 342 18.42 -45.25 30.07
N GLU A 343 18.59 -44.63 31.24
CA GLU A 343 18.35 -43.20 31.42
C GLU A 343 19.26 -42.37 30.51
N LEU A 344 18.65 -41.46 29.75
CA LEU A 344 19.34 -40.61 28.81
C LEU A 344 19.56 -39.22 29.41
N SER A 345 20.74 -38.67 29.17
CA SER A 345 20.91 -37.22 29.34
C SER A 345 19.88 -36.50 28.46
N ARG A 346 19.24 -35.44 28.98
CA ARG A 346 18.19 -34.67 28.27
C ARG A 346 18.58 -34.12 26.89
N ARG A 347 19.87 -34.16 26.53
CA ARG A 347 20.36 -33.72 25.21
C ARG A 347 20.33 -34.83 24.16
N ASN A 348 20.25 -36.09 24.55
CA ASN A 348 20.20 -37.21 23.63
C ASN A 348 18.73 -37.49 23.26
N GLY A 349 18.46 -37.84 22.00
CA GLY A 349 17.11 -38.13 21.50
C GLY A 349 16.49 -39.37 22.17
N ARG A 350 15.38 -39.90 21.64
CA ARG A 350 14.65 -41.05 22.22
C ARG A 350 15.44 -42.37 22.36
N TYR A 351 16.66 -42.43 21.86
CA TYR A 351 17.48 -43.63 21.81
C TYR A 351 18.86 -43.32 22.36
N CYS A 352 19.45 -44.26 23.11
CA CYS A 352 20.82 -44.14 23.59
C CYS A 352 21.81 -44.15 22.42
N LYS A 353 23.07 -43.82 22.70
CA LYS A 353 24.13 -43.79 21.69
C LYS A 353 24.30 -45.14 20.98
N GLU A 354 24.00 -46.24 21.66
CA GLU A 354 24.13 -47.61 21.13
C GLU A 354 22.91 -48.04 20.31
N CYS A 355 21.69 -47.62 20.67
CA CYS A 355 20.47 -47.99 19.94
C CYS A 355 20.13 -47.08 18.75
N ASN A 356 20.66 -45.85 18.70
CA ASN A 356 20.38 -44.88 17.64
C ASN A 356 20.97 -45.23 16.24
N PRO A 357 22.15 -45.85 16.11
CA PRO A 357 22.71 -46.25 14.81
C PRO A 357 21.88 -47.33 14.10
N LEU A 358 21.26 -48.25 14.84
CA LEU A 358 20.48 -49.37 14.29
C LEU A 358 19.17 -48.95 13.60
N LEU A 359 18.70 -47.72 13.86
CA LEU A 359 17.40 -47.21 13.36
C LEU A 359 17.55 -46.21 12.19
N ARG A 360 18.78 -45.93 11.74
CA ARG A 360 19.06 -44.90 10.72
C ARG A 360 19.96 -45.40 9.59
N SER A 361 19.60 -46.51 8.97
CA SER A 361 20.14 -46.88 7.66
C SER A 361 19.21 -46.36 6.56
N ASP A 362 19.06 -45.03 6.44
CA ASP A 362 18.54 -44.47 5.19
C ASP A 362 19.61 -44.69 4.10
N PRO A 363 19.24 -45.12 2.89
CA PRO A 363 20.21 -45.35 1.82
C PRO A 363 21.00 -44.07 1.53
N PRO A 364 22.32 -44.15 1.30
CA PRO A 364 23.15 -42.98 1.04
C PRO A 364 22.59 -42.21 -0.17
N GLN A 365 22.39 -40.89 0.00
CA GLN A 365 21.94 -40.00 -1.08
C GLN A 365 23.14 -39.43 -1.83
N ASP A 366 22.96 -39.15 -3.12
CA ASP A 366 23.98 -38.49 -3.92
C ASP A 366 23.95 -36.97 -3.73
N CYS A 367 25.14 -36.36 -3.71
CA CYS A 367 25.29 -34.91 -3.63
C CYS A 367 24.71 -34.23 -4.87
N ILE A 368 23.80 -33.28 -4.67
CA ILE A 368 23.17 -32.53 -5.78
C ILE A 368 24.20 -31.73 -6.60
N GLN A 369 25.33 -31.36 -6.01
CA GLN A 369 26.35 -30.56 -6.69
C GLN A 369 27.38 -31.42 -7.44
N CYS A 370 27.81 -32.55 -6.89
CA CYS A 370 28.95 -33.32 -7.43
C CYS A 370 28.66 -34.81 -7.65
N GLY A 371 27.44 -35.28 -7.37
CA GLY A 371 27.03 -36.68 -7.55
C GLY A 371 27.62 -37.69 -6.55
N LYS A 372 28.59 -37.30 -5.71
CA LYS A 372 29.19 -38.21 -4.72
C LYS A 372 28.20 -38.63 -3.65
N LYS A 373 28.23 -39.90 -3.24
CA LYS A 373 27.46 -40.43 -2.11
C LYS A 373 27.79 -39.67 -0.83
N ILE A 374 26.74 -39.33 -0.08
CA ILE A 374 26.85 -38.59 1.17
C ILE A 374 26.94 -39.60 2.31
N GLU A 375 28.17 -39.88 2.75
CA GLU A 375 28.44 -40.79 3.88
C GLU A 375 28.54 -40.02 5.20
N GLY A 376 28.06 -40.61 6.30
CA GLY A 376 28.23 -40.07 7.66
C GLY A 376 27.53 -38.75 7.97
N ARG A 377 26.74 -38.17 7.05
CA ARG A 377 25.91 -36.97 7.30
C ARG A 377 24.45 -37.35 7.55
N ARG A 378 23.69 -36.38 8.06
CA ARG A 378 22.24 -36.53 8.30
C ARG A 378 21.53 -36.87 6.99
N ALA A 379 20.49 -37.71 7.04
CA ALA A 379 19.65 -38.09 5.89
C ALA A 379 19.04 -36.92 5.08
N SER A 380 19.03 -35.70 5.64
CA SER A 380 18.58 -34.48 4.95
C SER A 380 19.70 -33.70 4.25
N ALA A 381 20.95 -34.16 4.33
CA ALA A 381 22.08 -33.50 3.70
C ALA A 381 21.94 -33.63 2.18
N ARG A 382 21.89 -32.50 1.49
CA ARG A 382 21.81 -32.42 0.02
C ARG A 382 23.17 -32.27 -0.66
N PHE A 383 24.20 -32.03 0.15
CA PHE A 383 25.55 -31.75 -0.29
C PHE A 383 26.52 -32.58 0.56
N CYS A 384 27.48 -33.22 -0.09
CA CYS A 384 28.51 -34.01 0.61
C CYS A 384 29.47 -33.12 1.42
N SER A 385 29.64 -31.85 1.03
CA SER A 385 30.52 -30.90 1.70
C SER A 385 29.92 -29.48 1.72
N ASP A 386 30.45 -28.66 2.62
CA ASP A 386 30.08 -27.24 2.71
C ASP A 386 30.57 -26.46 1.48
N GLU A 387 31.64 -26.94 0.85
CA GLU A 387 32.12 -26.44 -0.43
C GLU A 387 31.10 -26.67 -1.55
N CYS A 388 30.53 -27.88 -1.67
CA CYS A 388 29.47 -28.16 -2.63
C CYS A 388 28.23 -27.28 -2.41
N LEU A 389 27.88 -27.00 -1.15
CA LEU A 389 26.81 -26.06 -0.81
C LEU A 389 27.14 -24.63 -1.26
N ARG A 390 28.38 -24.16 -1.03
CA ARG A 390 28.84 -22.83 -1.47
C ARG A 390 28.81 -22.71 -2.99
N LEU A 391 29.31 -23.70 -3.72
CA LEU A 391 29.30 -23.72 -5.18
C LEU A 391 27.86 -23.65 -5.72
N ARG A 392 26.93 -24.45 -5.18
CA ARG A 392 25.52 -24.38 -5.59
C ARG A 392 24.88 -23.02 -5.34
N ASN A 393 25.23 -22.37 -4.23
CA ASN A 393 24.73 -21.02 -3.92
C ASN A 393 25.29 -19.96 -4.90
N ILE A 394 26.54 -20.10 -5.33
CA ILE A 394 27.15 -19.24 -6.34
C ILE A 394 26.45 -19.41 -7.69
N GLU A 395 26.22 -20.64 -8.14
CA GLU A 395 25.47 -20.93 -9.38
C GLU A 395 24.06 -20.34 -9.35
N ARG A 396 23.31 -20.60 -8.27
CA ARG A 396 21.96 -20.04 -8.11
C ARG A 396 21.96 -18.51 -8.15
N SER A 397 23.00 -17.87 -7.59
CA SER A 397 23.18 -16.42 -7.67
C SER A 397 23.44 -15.94 -9.11
N LYS A 398 24.20 -16.70 -9.91
CA LYS A 398 24.41 -16.43 -11.34
C LYS A 398 23.11 -16.57 -12.14
N GLU A 399 22.36 -17.65 -11.93
CA GLU A 399 21.03 -17.90 -12.56
C GLU A 399 20.05 -16.74 -12.28
N TYR A 400 20.01 -16.27 -11.02
CA TYR A 400 19.16 -15.14 -10.64
C TYR A 400 19.58 -13.84 -11.33
N ARG A 401 20.90 -13.56 -11.41
CA ARG A 401 21.43 -12.39 -12.12
C ARG A 401 21.12 -12.44 -13.62
N GLN A 402 21.25 -13.61 -14.26
CA GLN A 402 20.89 -13.80 -15.67
C GLN A 402 19.38 -13.57 -15.90
N SER A 403 18.53 -14.10 -15.02
CA SER A 403 17.08 -13.90 -15.08
C SER A 403 16.69 -12.43 -14.92
N ALA A 404 17.32 -11.71 -13.98
CA ALA A 404 17.10 -10.28 -13.77
C ALA A 404 17.51 -9.45 -14.99
N ARG A 405 18.68 -9.74 -15.59
CA ARG A 405 19.12 -9.12 -16.86
C ARG A 405 18.10 -9.34 -17.98
N GLY A 406 17.55 -10.56 -18.10
CA GLY A 406 16.51 -10.85 -19.10
C GLY A 406 15.21 -10.06 -18.91
N ILE A 407 14.83 -9.74 -17.67
CA ILE A 407 13.66 -8.88 -17.38
C ILE A 407 13.97 -7.43 -17.77
N GLU A 408 15.15 -6.93 -17.44
CA GLU A 408 15.60 -5.58 -17.75
C GLU A 408 15.70 -5.34 -19.26
N THR A 409 16.33 -6.27 -20.00
CA THR A 409 16.40 -6.22 -21.47
C THR A 409 15.02 -6.20 -22.11
N ARG A 410 14.06 -7.01 -21.61
CA ARG A 410 12.67 -6.96 -22.09
C ARG A 410 12.00 -5.62 -21.82
N ARG A 411 12.26 -5.00 -20.66
CA ARG A 411 11.73 -3.67 -20.31
C ARG A 411 12.32 -2.59 -21.22
N LEU A 412 13.62 -2.65 -21.50
CA LEU A 412 14.29 -1.73 -22.42
C LEU A 412 13.78 -1.87 -23.85
N ARG A 413 13.67 -3.11 -24.37
CA ARG A 413 13.07 -3.38 -25.70
C ARG A 413 11.65 -2.84 -25.81
N ARG A 414 10.80 -2.99 -24.78
CA ARG A 414 9.45 -2.42 -24.75
C ARG A 414 9.46 -0.88 -24.79
N LYS A 415 10.36 -0.24 -24.06
CA LYS A 415 10.54 1.23 -24.10
C LYS A 415 10.98 1.68 -25.49
N ASN A 416 11.96 1.01 -26.10
CA ASN A 416 12.47 1.34 -27.42
C ASN A 416 11.40 1.13 -28.51
N ARG A 417 10.61 0.05 -28.44
CA ARG A 417 9.46 -0.15 -29.35
C ARG A 417 8.43 0.96 -29.25
N LYS A 418 8.09 1.39 -28.02
CA LYS A 418 7.17 2.53 -27.81
C LYS A 418 7.74 3.84 -28.33
N HIS A 419 9.03 4.09 -28.11
CA HIS A 419 9.70 5.28 -28.63
C HIS A 419 9.69 5.29 -30.16
N LYS A 420 10.11 4.19 -30.80
CA LYS A 420 10.08 4.03 -32.27
C LYS A 420 8.67 4.22 -32.85
N ALA A 421 7.65 3.64 -32.22
CA ALA A 421 6.26 3.80 -32.64
C ALA A 421 5.77 5.26 -32.51
N HIS A 422 6.15 5.96 -31.44
CA HIS A 422 5.84 7.38 -31.27
C HIS A 422 6.54 8.26 -32.31
N THR A 423 7.80 7.96 -32.62
CA THR A 423 8.57 8.67 -33.65
C THR A 423 7.95 8.49 -35.03
N ALA A 424 7.67 7.25 -35.44
CA ALA A 424 7.02 6.95 -36.71
C ALA A 424 5.62 7.60 -36.82
N ALA A 425 4.85 7.64 -35.72
CA ALA A 425 3.57 8.33 -35.71
C ALA A 425 3.71 9.85 -35.91
N ARG A 426 4.75 10.47 -35.33
CA ARG A 426 5.03 11.91 -35.50
C ARG A 426 5.44 12.23 -36.93
N GLU A 427 6.33 11.43 -37.53
CA GLU A 427 6.74 11.57 -38.93
C GLU A 427 5.52 11.45 -39.86
N LYS A 428 4.66 10.44 -39.66
CA LYS A 428 3.43 10.29 -40.43
C LYS A 428 2.51 11.52 -40.35
N TRP A 429 2.33 12.08 -39.15
CA TRP A 429 1.53 13.30 -39.00
C TRP A 429 2.19 14.51 -39.65
N TRP A 430 3.52 14.59 -39.62
CA TRP A 430 4.28 15.67 -40.24
C TRP A 430 4.13 15.63 -41.76
N GLU A 431 4.28 14.45 -42.36
CA GLU A 431 4.06 14.22 -43.80
C GLU A 431 2.62 14.56 -44.19
N ASN A 432 1.63 14.07 -43.43
CA ASN A 432 0.21 14.35 -43.69
C ASN A 432 -0.16 15.84 -43.63
N GLN A 433 0.62 16.65 -42.92
CA GLN A 433 0.38 18.09 -42.75
C GLN A 433 1.30 18.96 -43.61
N GLY A 434 2.07 18.36 -44.51
CA GLY A 434 3.05 19.07 -45.34
C GLY A 434 4.08 19.81 -44.49
N GLY A 435 4.43 19.26 -43.32
CA GLY A 435 5.36 19.85 -42.37
C GLY A 435 4.88 21.13 -41.70
N LYS A 436 3.58 21.46 -41.75
CA LYS A 436 3.03 22.69 -41.14
C LYS A 436 2.28 22.41 -39.85
N CYS A 437 2.33 23.38 -38.93
CA CYS A 437 1.53 23.38 -37.72
C CYS A 437 0.05 23.37 -38.08
N TYR A 438 -0.68 22.41 -37.53
CA TYR A 438 -2.11 22.22 -37.75
C TYR A 438 -2.97 23.45 -37.39
N LEU A 439 -2.51 24.28 -36.46
CA LEU A 439 -3.29 25.42 -35.93
C LEU A 439 -2.94 26.76 -36.56
N CYS A 440 -1.66 27.03 -36.82
CA CYS A 440 -1.21 28.32 -37.38
C CYS A 440 -0.58 28.25 -38.77
N GLY A 441 -0.34 27.04 -39.31
CA GLY A 441 0.33 26.86 -40.59
C GLY A 441 1.84 27.09 -40.57
N LEU A 442 2.44 27.46 -39.42
CA LEU A 442 3.88 27.65 -39.27
C LEU A 442 4.64 26.38 -39.65
N GLU A 443 5.68 26.51 -40.45
CA GLU A 443 6.51 25.39 -40.85
C GLU A 443 7.26 24.79 -39.64
N ILE A 444 7.14 23.48 -39.49
CA ILE A 444 7.85 22.67 -38.51
C ILE A 444 8.94 21.94 -39.28
N LYS A 445 10.21 22.30 -39.06
CA LYS A 445 11.32 21.58 -39.68
C LYS A 445 11.35 20.12 -39.20
N LYS A 446 11.72 19.18 -40.10
CA LYS A 446 11.76 17.75 -39.80
C LYS A 446 12.70 17.41 -38.64
N GLU A 447 13.83 18.12 -38.53
CA GLU A 447 14.80 17.98 -37.44
C GLU A 447 14.19 18.27 -36.06
N HIS A 448 13.26 19.23 -35.98
CA HIS A 448 12.56 19.54 -34.74
C HIS A 448 11.66 18.39 -34.27
N LEU A 449 11.32 17.39 -35.11
CA LEU A 449 10.50 16.24 -34.72
C LEU A 449 11.11 15.41 -33.58
N HIS A 450 12.41 15.44 -33.37
CA HIS A 450 13.03 14.65 -32.30
C HIS A 450 13.34 15.47 -31.05
N GLU A 451 13.29 16.80 -31.17
CA GLU A 451 13.56 17.73 -30.08
C GLU A 451 12.34 17.92 -29.18
N ARG A 452 12.57 17.94 -27.86
CA ARG A 452 11.48 18.13 -26.91
C ARG A 452 11.14 19.61 -26.82
N GLY A 453 9.88 19.95 -27.04
CA GLY A 453 9.33 21.27 -26.72
C GLY A 453 9.08 22.17 -27.92
N TRP A 454 9.43 21.77 -29.14
CA TRP A 454 9.14 22.55 -30.35
C TRP A 454 7.70 22.38 -30.86
N TYR A 455 7.15 21.18 -30.67
CA TYR A 455 5.82 20.83 -31.16
C TYR A 455 5.20 19.71 -30.30
N HIS A 456 3.90 19.54 -30.42
CA HIS A 456 3.11 18.56 -29.68
C HIS A 456 2.11 17.85 -30.59
N LEU A 457 1.74 16.63 -30.21
CA LEU A 457 0.59 15.94 -30.80
C LEU A 457 -0.67 16.58 -30.25
N GLU A 458 -1.35 17.33 -31.11
CA GLU A 458 -2.56 18.07 -30.79
C GLU A 458 -3.73 17.11 -30.69
N HIS A 459 -4.54 17.28 -29.65
CA HIS A 459 -5.76 16.49 -29.49
C HIS A 459 -6.95 17.38 -29.84
N GLY A 460 -7.84 16.89 -30.71
CA GLY A 460 -9.06 17.62 -31.12
C GLY A 460 -9.83 18.11 -29.90
N MET A 461 -10.18 17.15 -29.03
CA MET A 461 -10.62 17.43 -27.67
C MET A 461 -9.45 17.35 -26.68
N PRO A 462 -9.23 18.35 -25.80
CA PRO A 462 -8.17 18.30 -24.81
C PRO A 462 -8.26 17.07 -23.91
N ARG A 463 -7.10 16.50 -23.55
CA ARG A 463 -7.02 15.38 -22.60
C ARG A 463 -7.70 15.66 -21.26
N SER A 464 -7.72 16.93 -20.84
CA SER A 464 -8.41 17.36 -19.62
C SER A 464 -9.94 17.19 -19.69
N ARG A 465 -10.51 17.18 -20.91
CA ARG A 465 -11.91 16.88 -21.22
C ARG A 465 -12.10 15.42 -21.70
N GLY A 466 -11.06 14.58 -21.61
CA GLY A 466 -11.12 13.15 -21.93
C GLY A 466 -10.78 12.79 -23.37
N GLY A 467 -10.37 13.76 -24.21
CA GLY A 467 -10.01 13.48 -25.59
C GLY A 467 -8.76 12.60 -25.73
N ARG A 468 -8.83 11.66 -26.68
CA ARG A 468 -7.75 10.70 -26.98
C ARG A 468 -7.31 10.73 -28.44
N GLU A 469 -8.15 11.29 -29.29
CA GLU A 469 -7.90 11.41 -30.73
C GLU A 469 -6.89 12.53 -30.98
N ILE A 470 -5.89 12.20 -31.80
CA ILE A 470 -4.87 13.14 -32.25
C ILE A 470 -5.36 13.70 -33.57
N THR A 471 -5.48 15.02 -33.65
CA THR A 471 -5.91 15.73 -34.87
C THR A 471 -4.74 16.22 -35.71
N GLY A 472 -3.55 16.39 -35.10
CA GLY A 472 -2.40 16.90 -35.83
C GLY A 472 -1.15 17.17 -35.01
N LEU A 473 -0.15 17.78 -35.63
CA LEU A 473 1.00 18.39 -34.97
C LEU A 473 0.75 19.89 -34.79
N ALA A 474 0.89 20.39 -33.58
CA ALA A 474 0.84 21.82 -33.29
C ALA A 474 2.21 22.29 -32.78
N CYS A 475 2.65 23.47 -33.21
CA CYS A 475 3.80 24.13 -32.58
C CYS A 475 3.52 24.37 -31.08
N ALA A 476 4.57 24.48 -30.28
CA ALA A 476 4.43 24.63 -28.84
C ALA A 476 3.62 25.85 -28.42
N GLU A 477 3.82 26.98 -29.09
CA GLU A 477 3.07 28.21 -28.85
C GLU A 477 1.57 28.01 -29.05
N CYS A 478 1.15 27.42 -30.18
CA CYS A 478 -0.28 27.20 -30.46
C CYS A 478 -0.92 26.18 -29.51
N ASN A 479 -0.22 25.09 -29.15
CA ASN A 479 -0.73 24.12 -28.19
C ASN A 479 -0.90 24.75 -26.78
N ILE A 480 0.05 25.60 -26.37
CA ILE A 480 -0.04 26.35 -25.10
C ILE A 480 -1.18 27.37 -25.16
N ALA A 481 -1.29 28.14 -26.26
CA ALA A 481 -2.33 29.14 -26.47
C ALA A 481 -3.74 28.52 -26.53
N LYS A 482 -3.90 27.36 -27.18
CA LYS A 482 -5.14 26.58 -27.21
C LYS A 482 -5.57 26.16 -25.81
N GLY A 483 -4.63 25.63 -25.02
CA GLY A 483 -4.86 25.29 -23.61
C GLY A 483 -5.94 24.23 -23.42
N LYS A 484 -7.13 24.64 -22.97
CA LYS A 484 -8.28 23.75 -22.70
C LYS A 484 -9.41 23.87 -23.72
N ARG A 485 -9.22 24.67 -24.77
CA ARG A 485 -10.16 24.80 -25.87
C ARG A 485 -10.09 23.58 -26.78
N THR A 486 -11.20 23.21 -27.42
CA THR A 486 -11.16 22.32 -28.60
C THR A 486 -10.44 23.03 -29.74
N VAL A 487 -10.10 22.29 -30.80
CA VAL A 487 -9.47 22.90 -31.98
C VAL A 487 -10.40 23.95 -32.58
N GLU A 488 -11.68 23.63 -32.70
CA GLU A 488 -12.72 24.48 -33.27
C GLU A 488 -12.93 25.73 -32.41
N GLU A 489 -13.02 25.57 -31.08
CA GLU A 489 -13.11 26.69 -30.13
C GLU A 489 -11.88 27.62 -30.22
N TYR A 490 -10.69 27.10 -30.53
CA TYR A 490 -9.47 27.90 -30.69
C TYR A 490 -9.41 28.62 -32.04
N LEU A 491 -9.84 27.96 -33.11
CA LEU A 491 -9.84 28.55 -34.45
C LEU A 491 -10.95 29.60 -34.62
N ALA A 492 -12.08 29.43 -33.92
CA ALA A 492 -13.18 30.40 -33.92
C ALA A 492 -12.92 31.62 -33.04
N SER A 493 -12.00 31.54 -32.06
CA SER A 493 -11.61 32.70 -31.29
C SER A 493 -10.68 33.58 -32.09
N ASP A 494 -10.97 34.87 -32.13
CA ASP A 494 -10.15 35.86 -32.83
C ASP A 494 -8.73 35.83 -32.24
N LYS A 495 -7.72 35.57 -33.09
CA LYS A 495 -6.31 35.37 -32.64
C LYS A 495 -5.71 36.64 -32.02
N SER A 496 -6.41 37.77 -32.11
CA SER A 496 -6.05 39.08 -31.57
C SER A 496 -6.18 39.18 -30.06
N GLU A 497 -6.95 38.32 -29.39
CA GLU A 497 -7.00 38.30 -27.94
C GLU A 497 -5.83 37.46 -27.38
N PRO A 498 -4.80 38.08 -26.76
CA PRO A 498 -3.75 37.32 -26.10
C PRO A 498 -4.42 36.40 -25.07
N PRO A 499 -4.02 35.11 -25.03
CA PRO A 499 -4.68 34.16 -24.15
C PRO A 499 -4.62 34.71 -22.73
N ASN A 500 -5.79 34.81 -22.09
CA ASN A 500 -5.94 35.18 -20.69
C ASN A 500 -5.43 34.00 -19.83
N ASN A 501 -4.16 33.67 -20.01
CA ASN A 501 -3.47 32.53 -19.45
C ASN A 501 -2.69 33.04 -18.23
N PRO A 502 -3.09 32.66 -17.01
CA PRO A 502 -2.44 33.12 -15.79
C PRO A 502 -1.05 32.49 -15.54
N LEU A 503 -0.34 32.08 -16.60
CA LEU A 503 1.05 31.63 -16.60
C LEU A 503 2.01 32.68 -17.18
N THR A 504 1.52 33.75 -17.83
CA THR A 504 2.35 34.91 -18.21
C THR A 504 2.58 35.90 -17.05
N ARG A 505 1.98 35.65 -15.87
CA ARG A 505 2.22 36.40 -14.63
C ARG A 505 3.23 35.70 -13.70
N TYR A 506 4.32 35.17 -14.26
CA TYR A 506 5.51 34.88 -13.44
C TYR A 506 6.46 36.08 -13.58
N PRO A 507 6.78 36.79 -12.48
CA PRO A 507 7.86 37.77 -12.50
C PRO A 507 9.21 37.02 -12.59
N ASP A 508 10.15 37.58 -13.35
CA ASP A 508 11.59 37.23 -13.37
C ASP A 508 12.05 35.92 -14.04
N TRP A 509 11.46 35.54 -15.17
CA TRP A 509 12.30 34.96 -16.23
C TRP A 509 12.37 36.02 -17.31
N GLY A 510 13.52 36.66 -17.46
CA GLY A 510 13.75 37.68 -18.48
C GLY A 510 13.27 37.22 -19.85
N PRO A 511 12.90 38.14 -20.76
CA PRO A 511 12.32 37.80 -22.05
C PRO A 511 13.22 36.76 -22.74
N PHE A 512 12.70 35.55 -22.90
CA PHE A 512 13.34 34.53 -23.69
C PHE A 512 13.27 35.04 -25.13
N ASP A 513 14.42 35.50 -25.64
CA ASP A 513 14.50 36.14 -26.94
C ASP A 513 14.34 35.10 -28.06
N TRP A 514 13.09 34.88 -28.46
CA TRP A 514 12.74 34.01 -29.58
C TRP A 514 13.22 34.55 -30.93
N ALA A 515 13.63 35.82 -31.03
CA ALA A 515 14.19 36.36 -32.27
C ALA A 515 15.58 35.80 -32.54
N SER A 516 16.33 35.38 -31.52
CA SER A 516 17.65 34.75 -31.66
C SER A 516 17.61 33.32 -32.25
N ILE A 517 16.43 32.72 -32.40
CA ILE A 517 16.24 31.34 -32.88
C ILE A 517 15.63 31.29 -34.31
N ARG A 518 15.15 32.43 -34.84
CA ARG A 518 14.54 32.48 -36.19
C ARG A 518 15.57 32.57 -37.31
#